data_AF-A0A9E2VWX9-F1
#
_entry.id   AF-A0A9E2VWX9-F1
#
_cell.length_a   1.000
_cell.length_b   1.000
_cell.length_c   1.000
_cell.angle_alpha   90.00
_cell.angle_beta   90.00
_cell.angle_gamma   90.00
#
_symmetry.space_group_name_H-M   'P 1'
#
loop_
_entity.id
_entity.type
_entity.pdbx_description
1 polymer ?
#
loop_
_entity_poly.entity_id
_entity_poly.type
_entity_poly.pdbx_seq_one_letter_code
_entity_poly.pdbx_strand_id
1 'polypeptide(L)'
;MRNDEGSPTRPRTPYVKAPGIAVGIGEELIRAVVEAFYVRVRADADLGPIFQRILDWPAHLTRMCDFWSSVILITGAYKGDVIGQHLPLPGLTERHFGRWIELFEATTREFCTPQQAAVFSLRAAKIAEAIKAARRRSAQA
;
A
#
# COMPACT_ATOMS: atom_id res chain seq x y z
N MET A 1 34.63 -9.64 0.02
CA MET A 1 33.57 -9.00 0.84
C MET A 1 33.17 -7.72 0.11
N ARG A 2 32.04 -7.72 -0.61
CA ARG A 2 31.47 -6.48 -1.15
C ARG A 2 30.39 -6.06 -0.17
N ASN A 3 30.61 -4.93 0.48
CA ASN A 3 29.60 -4.25 1.28
C ASN A 3 28.60 -3.66 0.28
N ASP A 4 27.42 -4.26 0.22
CA ASP A 4 26.30 -3.79 -0.60
C ASP A 4 25.58 -2.71 0.25
N GLU A 5 26.09 -1.48 0.18
CA GLU A 5 25.47 -0.35 0.86
C GLU A 5 24.14 -0.03 0.17
N GLY A 6 23.05 -0.17 0.93
CA GLY A 6 21.69 0.08 0.48
C GLY A 6 21.59 1.40 -0.28
N SER A 7 21.01 1.34 -1.48
CA SER A 7 20.77 2.52 -2.30
C SER A 7 20.14 3.65 -1.48
N PRO A 8 20.65 4.89 -1.55
CA PRO A 8 20.13 5.99 -0.77
C PRO A 8 18.65 6.19 -1.13
N THR A 9 17.78 6.02 -0.14
CA THR A 9 16.36 6.35 -0.26
C THR A 9 16.26 7.82 -0.70
N ARG A 10 15.72 8.07 -1.90
CA ARG A 10 15.55 9.45 -2.38
C ARG A 10 14.80 10.27 -1.32
N PRO A 11 15.22 11.51 -1.03
CA PRO A 11 14.51 12.36 -0.10
C PRO A 11 13.06 12.53 -0.57
N ARG A 12 12.12 12.09 0.25
CA ARG A 12 10.68 12.24 0.02
C ARG A 12 10.26 13.54 0.70
N THR A 13 10.07 14.60 -0.08
CA THR A 13 9.63 15.88 0.46
C THR A 13 8.09 15.91 0.47
N PRO A 14 7.44 15.95 1.65
CA PRO A 14 5.98 16.01 1.72
C PRO A 14 5.44 17.32 1.15
N TYR A 15 4.28 17.26 0.50
CA TYR A 15 3.54 18.47 0.19
C TYR A 15 2.87 19.02 1.45
N VAL A 16 3.04 20.31 1.73
CA VAL A 16 2.62 20.94 2.99
C VAL A 16 1.11 20.84 3.28
N LYS A 17 0.27 20.70 2.25
CA LYS A 17 -1.19 20.51 2.40
C LYS A 17 -1.63 19.05 2.20
N ALA A 18 -0.70 18.10 2.24
CA ALA A 18 -1.05 16.70 2.11
C ALA A 18 -1.92 16.25 3.30
N PRO A 19 -2.88 15.34 3.07
CA PRO A 19 -3.84 14.95 4.11
C PRO A 19 -3.18 14.33 5.33
N GLY A 20 -2.03 13.64 5.16
CA GLY A 20 -1.28 13.08 6.27
C GLY A 20 -0.60 14.12 7.16
N ILE A 21 -0.20 15.28 6.61
CA ILE A 21 0.50 16.32 7.38
C ILE A 21 -0.41 16.91 8.45
N ALA A 22 -1.68 17.18 8.12
CA ALA A 22 -2.64 17.75 9.06
C ALA A 22 -2.90 16.88 10.31
N VAL A 23 -2.63 15.58 10.24
CA VAL A 23 -2.81 14.61 11.33
C VAL A 23 -1.49 14.00 11.81
N GLY A 24 -0.35 14.57 11.39
CA GLY A 24 0.99 14.16 11.86
C GLY A 24 1.47 12.81 11.35
N ILE A 25 1.04 12.37 10.17
CA ILE A 25 1.61 11.17 9.53
C ILE A 25 2.97 11.53 8.92
N GLY A 26 4.00 10.76 9.26
CA GLY A 26 5.34 10.85 8.68
C GLY A 26 5.79 9.54 8.04
N GLU A 27 6.95 9.56 7.39
CA GLU A 27 7.56 8.42 6.69
C GLU A 27 7.78 7.21 7.60
N GLU A 28 8.14 7.43 8.86
CA GLU A 28 8.36 6.35 9.82
C GLU A 28 7.09 5.58 10.15
N LEU A 29 5.98 6.30 10.34
CA LEU A 29 4.67 5.70 10.58
C LEU A 29 4.17 4.95 9.35
N ILE A 30 4.37 5.53 8.15
CA ILE A 30 4.03 4.85 6.89
C ILE A 30 4.77 3.52 6.79
N ARG A 31 6.09 3.53 7.02
CA ARG A 31 6.91 2.32 6.97
C ARG A 31 6.44 1.28 7.99
N ALA A 32 6.20 1.67 9.24
CA ALA A 32 5.72 0.77 10.28
C ALA A 32 4.38 0.10 9.91
N VAL A 33 3.41 0.90 9.44
CA VAL A 33 2.11 0.38 8.97
C VAL A 33 2.29 -0.57 7.79
N VAL A 34 3.10 -0.19 6.79
CA VAL A 34 3.33 -1.01 5.59
C VAL A 34 3.97 -2.35 5.93
N GLU A 35 5.05 -2.33 6.71
CA GLU A 35 5.75 -3.55 7.12
C GLU A 35 4.82 -4.48 7.92
N ALA A 36 4.15 -3.94 8.94
CA ALA A 36 3.22 -4.69 9.78
C ALA A 36 2.03 -5.26 8.99
N PHE A 37 1.53 -4.50 8.01
CA PHE A 37 0.44 -4.93 7.15
C PHE A 37 0.86 -6.10 6.26
N TYR A 38 2.02 -6.01 5.61
CA TYR A 38 2.47 -7.05 4.70
C TYR A 38 2.92 -8.33 5.42
N VAL A 39 3.33 -8.26 6.68
CA VAL A 39 3.47 -9.46 7.53
C VAL A 39 2.12 -10.19 7.64
N ARG A 40 1.03 -9.46 7.93
CA ARG A 40 -0.33 -10.03 8.04
C ARG A 40 -0.84 -10.57 6.70
N VAL A 41 -0.65 -9.83 5.61
CA VAL A 41 -1.05 -10.26 4.25
C VAL A 41 -0.38 -11.57 3.85
N ARG A 42 0.90 -11.76 4.18
CA ARG A 42 1.64 -12.99 3.85
C ARG A 42 1.16 -14.20 4.64
N ALA A 43 0.70 -14.00 5.86
CA ALA A 43 0.20 -15.06 6.73
C ALA A 43 -1.29 -15.38 6.50
N ASP A 44 -2.03 -14.49 5.84
CA ASP A 44 -3.46 -14.65 5.58
C ASP A 44 -3.71 -15.73 4.51
N ALA A 45 -4.65 -16.65 4.79
CA ALA A 45 -4.91 -17.80 3.93
C ALA A 45 -5.51 -17.41 2.56
N ASP A 46 -6.22 -16.29 2.49
CA ASP A 46 -6.86 -15.82 1.25
C ASP A 46 -5.93 -14.93 0.42
N LEU A 47 -5.21 -14.03 1.09
CA LEU A 47 -4.32 -13.09 0.40
C LEU A 47 -2.95 -13.68 0.13
N GLY A 48 -2.41 -14.50 1.04
CA GLY A 48 -1.09 -15.10 0.93
C GLY A 48 -0.81 -15.70 -0.46
N PRO A 49 -1.69 -16.57 -1.00
CA PRO A 49 -1.52 -17.15 -2.34
C PRO A 49 -1.45 -16.11 -3.47
N ILE A 50 -2.19 -15.00 -3.38
CA ILE A 50 -2.13 -13.91 -4.36
C ILE A 50 -0.76 -13.21 -4.30
N PHE A 51 -0.17 -13.07 -3.12
CA PHE A 51 1.09 -12.37 -2.91
C PHE A 51 2.34 -13.27 -3.01
N GLN A 52 2.20 -14.60 -3.08
CA GLN A 52 3.32 -15.56 -3.28
C GLN A 52 4.11 -15.31 -4.58
N ARG A 53 3.52 -14.61 -5.55
CA ARG A 53 4.21 -14.20 -6.79
C ARG A 53 5.31 -13.14 -6.58
N ILE A 54 5.38 -12.53 -5.40
CA ILE A 54 6.44 -11.58 -5.06
C ILE A 54 7.66 -12.35 -4.57
N LEU A 55 8.74 -12.26 -5.35
CA LEU A 55 10.00 -12.94 -5.07
C LEU A 55 10.94 -12.09 -4.20
N ASP A 56 10.98 -10.78 -4.46
CA ASP A 56 11.80 -9.82 -3.72
C ASP A 56 10.94 -8.96 -2.78
N TRP A 57 10.84 -9.40 -1.53
CA TRP A 57 10.07 -8.72 -0.49
C TRP A 57 10.68 -7.37 -0.07
N PRO A 58 12.00 -7.25 0.18
CA PRO A 58 12.62 -5.95 0.47
C PRO A 58 12.33 -4.87 -0.59
N ALA A 59 12.46 -5.22 -1.87
CA ALA A 59 12.13 -4.29 -2.96
C ALA A 59 10.63 -3.96 -3.02
N HIS A 60 9.77 -4.95 -2.76
CA HIS A 60 8.32 -4.73 -2.71
C HIS A 60 7.92 -3.79 -1.57
N LEU A 61 8.45 -3.99 -0.37
CA LEU A 61 8.16 -3.15 0.80
C LEU A 61 8.64 -1.70 0.59
N THR A 62 9.83 -1.52 0.00
CA THR A 62 10.31 -0.19 -0.40
C THR A 62 9.33 0.50 -1.34
N ARG A 63 8.89 -0.20 -2.39
CA ARG A 63 7.90 0.32 -3.34
C ARG A 63 6.56 0.66 -2.68
N MET A 64 6.13 -0.13 -1.69
CA MET A 64 4.89 0.12 -0.96
C MET A 64 5.01 1.33 -0.02
N CYS A 65 6.18 1.55 0.58
CA CYS A 65 6.45 2.80 1.32
C CYS A 65 6.40 4.01 0.38
N ASP A 66 7.03 3.93 -0.79
CA ASP A 66 6.98 5.01 -1.79
C ASP A 66 5.54 5.27 -2.25
N PHE A 67 4.76 4.20 -2.45
CA PHE A 67 3.35 4.29 -2.83
C PHE A 67 2.53 5.04 -1.78
N TRP A 68 2.60 4.61 -0.52
CA TRP A 68 1.83 5.24 0.55
C TRP A 68 2.32 6.66 0.87
N SER A 69 3.61 6.94 0.75
CA SER A 69 4.16 8.29 0.80
C SER A 69 3.56 9.17 -0.30
N SER A 70 3.50 8.70 -1.56
CA SER A 70 2.81 9.42 -2.64
C SER A 70 1.31 9.63 -2.37
N VAL A 71 0.63 8.67 -1.75
CA VAL A 71 -0.82 8.74 -1.52
C VAL A 71 -1.19 9.66 -0.35
N ILE A 72 -0.41 9.61 0.74
CA ILE A 72 -0.74 10.25 2.02
C ILE A 72 -0.04 11.60 2.16
N LEU A 73 1.20 11.68 1.67
CA LEU A 73 2.08 12.84 1.79
C LEU A 73 2.29 13.58 0.46
N ILE A 74 1.79 13.03 -0.65
CA ILE A 74 1.87 13.64 -1.99
C ILE A 74 3.33 13.94 -2.38
N THR A 75 4.25 13.04 -2.03
CA THR A 75 5.69 13.18 -2.31
C THR A 75 6.04 12.90 -3.76
N GLY A 76 5.18 12.15 -4.46
CA GLY A 76 5.43 11.71 -5.84
C GLY A 76 6.55 10.68 -5.98
N ALA A 77 6.97 10.02 -4.89
CA ALA A 77 8.01 9.00 -4.87
C ALA A 77 7.65 7.78 -5.73
N TYR A 78 6.39 7.33 -5.67
CA TYR A 78 5.88 6.25 -6.50
C TYR A 78 5.55 6.70 -7.93
N LYS A 79 6.07 5.96 -8.91
CA LYS A 79 5.90 6.22 -10.36
C LYS A 79 5.23 5.07 -11.13
N GLY A 80 4.71 4.05 -10.42
CA GLY A 80 4.11 2.89 -11.07
C GLY A 80 2.65 3.10 -11.45
N ASP A 81 2.14 2.25 -12.35
CA ASP A 81 0.71 2.14 -12.63
C ASP A 81 0.07 1.12 -11.69
N VAL A 82 -0.68 1.59 -10.70
CA VAL A 82 -1.37 0.69 -9.76
C VAL A 82 -2.40 -0.16 -10.50
N ILE A 83 -3.21 0.42 -11.39
CA ILE A 83 -4.30 -0.31 -12.02
C ILE A 83 -3.74 -1.39 -12.96
N GLY A 84 -2.79 -1.01 -13.83
CA GLY A 84 -2.16 -1.93 -14.77
C GLY A 84 -1.47 -3.11 -14.10
N GLN A 85 -0.92 -2.94 -12.90
CA GLN A 85 -0.30 -4.04 -12.15
C GLN A 85 -1.31 -4.99 -11.51
N HIS A 86 -2.55 -4.55 -11.27
CA HIS A 86 -3.59 -5.37 -10.64
C HIS A 86 -4.55 -6.01 -11.64
N LEU A 87 -4.72 -5.47 -12.84
CA LEU A 87 -5.58 -6.03 -13.89
C LEU A 87 -5.20 -7.46 -14.32
N PRO A 88 -3.94 -7.79 -14.63
CA PRO A 88 -3.58 -9.11 -15.17
C PRO A 88 -3.49 -10.20 -14.09
N LEU A 89 -3.70 -9.87 -12.81
CA LEU A 89 -3.52 -10.83 -11.73
C LEU A 89 -4.62 -11.92 -11.77
N PRO A 90 -4.25 -13.19 -12.00
CA PRO A 90 -5.22 -14.28 -12.02
C PRO A 90 -5.71 -14.56 -10.59
N GLY A 91 -6.96 -15.00 -10.48
CA GLY A 91 -7.59 -15.35 -9.20
C GLY A 91 -7.89 -14.18 -8.26
N LEU A 92 -7.54 -12.94 -8.63
CA LEU A 92 -7.88 -11.76 -7.83
C LEU A 92 -9.36 -11.39 -8.00
N THR A 93 -10.11 -11.42 -6.90
CA THR A 93 -11.57 -11.21 -6.86
C THR A 93 -11.96 -10.14 -5.84
N GLU A 94 -13.22 -9.68 -5.87
CA GLU A 94 -13.75 -8.68 -4.93
C GLU A 94 -13.58 -9.08 -3.45
N ARG A 95 -13.69 -10.38 -3.15
CA ARG A 95 -13.45 -10.95 -1.82
C ARG A 95 -12.06 -10.62 -1.28
N HIS A 96 -11.03 -10.69 -2.13
CA HIS A 96 -9.66 -10.38 -1.74
C HIS A 96 -9.51 -8.88 -1.43
N PHE A 97 -10.18 -7.98 -2.16
CA PHE A 97 -10.15 -6.55 -1.83
C PHE A 97 -10.81 -6.27 -0.48
N GLY A 98 -11.94 -6.92 -0.18
CA GLY A 98 -12.58 -6.83 1.13
C GLY A 98 -11.63 -7.26 2.24
N ARG A 99 -11.02 -8.45 2.10
CA ARG A 99 -10.07 -8.97 3.07
C ARG A 99 -8.83 -8.10 3.25
N TRP A 100 -8.30 -7.55 2.16
CA TRP A 100 -7.17 -6.64 2.18
C TRP A 100 -7.49 -5.36 2.94
N ILE A 101 -8.68 -4.78 2.75
CA ILE A 101 -9.15 -3.60 3.49
C ILE A 101 -9.30 -3.93 4.99
N GLU A 102 -9.94 -5.05 5.34
CA GLU A 102 -10.10 -5.47 6.74
C GLU A 102 -8.76 -5.55 7.48
N LEU A 103 -7.77 -6.23 6.88
CA LEU A 103 -6.44 -6.35 7.47
C LEU A 103 -5.71 -5.00 7.53
N PHE A 104 -5.88 -4.16 6.51
CA PHE A 104 -5.23 -2.85 6.48
C PHE A 104 -5.79 -1.94 7.58
N GLU A 105 -7.11 -1.91 7.74
CA GLU A 105 -7.77 -1.15 8.81
C GLU A 105 -7.43 -1.69 10.20
N ALA A 106 -7.35 -3.01 10.37
CA ALA A 106 -6.90 -3.60 11.62
C ALA A 106 -5.47 -3.16 11.96
N THR A 107 -4.59 -3.13 10.96
CA THR A 107 -3.20 -2.68 11.13
C THR A 107 -3.16 -1.19 11.47
N THR A 108 -3.88 -0.33 10.74
CA THR A 108 -3.83 1.11 11.03
C THR A 108 -4.41 1.45 12.40
N ARG A 109 -5.43 0.74 12.88
CA ARG A 109 -5.96 0.91 14.26
C ARG A 109 -4.93 0.60 15.35
N GLU A 110 -3.98 -0.29 15.09
CA GLU A 110 -2.94 -0.68 16.06
C GLU A 110 -1.78 0.32 16.11
N PHE A 111 -1.44 0.93 14.97
CA PHE A 111 -0.25 1.80 14.84
C PHE A 111 -0.56 3.29 14.84
N CYS A 112 -1.81 3.69 14.58
CA CYS A 112 -2.19 5.07 14.34
C CYS A 112 -3.21 5.58 15.37
N THR A 113 -3.26 6.90 15.54
CA THR A 113 -4.43 7.53 16.18
C THR A 113 -5.68 7.35 15.32
N PRO A 114 -6.90 7.49 15.87
CA PRO A 114 -8.14 7.37 15.09
C PRO A 114 -8.18 8.29 13.85
N GLN A 115 -7.67 9.52 13.97
CA GLN A 115 -7.62 10.50 12.88
C GLN A 115 -6.64 10.07 11.77
N GLN A 116 -5.47 9.55 12.16
CA GLN A 116 -4.47 9.03 11.22
C GLN A 116 -4.99 7.77 10.50
N ALA A 117 -5.58 6.84 11.25
CA ALA A 117 -6.17 5.62 10.69
C ALA A 117 -7.27 5.96 9.67
N ALA A 118 -8.14 6.93 9.97
CA ALA A 118 -9.17 7.38 9.05
C ALA A 118 -8.62 7.91 7.71
N VAL A 119 -7.49 8.63 7.72
CA VAL A 119 -6.83 9.10 6.49
C VAL A 119 -6.34 7.92 5.64
N PHE A 120 -5.71 6.92 6.25
CA PHE A 120 -5.28 5.70 5.56
C PHE A 120 -6.46 4.92 4.98
N SER A 121 -7.48 4.63 5.80
CA SER A 121 -8.65 3.84 5.40
C SER A 121 -9.43 4.48 4.25
N LEU A 122 -9.65 5.81 4.30
CA LEU A 122 -10.32 6.53 3.23
C LEU A 122 -9.58 6.40 1.89
N ARG A 123 -8.24 6.47 1.91
CA ARG A 123 -7.43 6.33 0.70
C ARG A 123 -7.42 4.88 0.19
N ALA A 124 -7.24 3.93 1.11
CA ALA A 124 -7.29 2.50 0.83
C ALA A 124 -8.59 2.10 0.09
N ALA A 125 -9.75 2.51 0.63
CA ALA A 125 -11.05 2.22 0.04
C ALA A 125 -11.18 2.80 -1.37
N LYS A 126 -10.77 4.06 -1.59
CA LYS A 126 -10.82 4.69 -2.93
C LYS A 126 -9.97 3.95 -3.95
N ILE A 127 -8.77 3.50 -3.57
CA ILE A 127 -7.87 2.74 -4.45
C ILE A 127 -8.50 1.37 -4.78
N ALA A 128 -9.01 0.66 -3.78
CA ALA A 128 -9.68 -0.62 -3.98
C ALA A 128 -10.88 -0.49 -4.93
N GLU A 129 -11.73 0.52 -4.75
CA GLU A 129 -12.86 0.78 -5.67
C GLU A 129 -12.39 1.09 -7.10
N ALA A 130 -11.34 1.90 -7.26
CA ALA A 130 -10.80 2.22 -8.58
C ALA A 130 -10.32 0.96 -9.33
N ILE A 131 -9.59 0.07 -8.62
CA ILE A 131 -9.09 -1.18 -9.20
C ILE A 131 -10.26 -2.12 -9.52
N LYS A 132 -11.21 -2.30 -8.60
CA LYS A 132 -12.40 -3.13 -8.83
C LYS A 132 -13.20 -2.64 -10.04
N ALA A 133 -13.41 -1.34 -10.16
CA ALA A 133 -14.13 -0.74 -11.28
C ALA A 133 -13.39 -0.97 -12.61
N ALA A 134 -12.07 -0.85 -12.63
CA ALA A 134 -11.26 -1.14 -13.81
C ALA A 134 -11.34 -2.62 -14.22
N ARG A 135 -11.27 -3.55 -13.25
CA ARG A 135 -11.42 -4.99 -13.50
C ARG A 135 -12.80 -5.33 -14.07
N ARG A 136 -13.88 -4.76 -13.54
CA ARG A 136 -15.24 -4.97 -14.06
C ARG A 136 -15.39 -4.52 -15.52
N ARG A 137 -14.81 -3.37 -15.88
CA ARG A 137 -14.82 -2.89 -17.28
C ARG A 137 -14.01 -3.81 -18.20
N SER A 138 -12.84 -4.27 -17.75
CA SER A 138 -11.99 -5.16 -18.55
C SER A 138 -12.60 -6.55 -18.78
N ALA A 139 -13.53 -7.00 -17.92
CA ALA A 139 -14.23 -8.27 -18.08
C ALA A 139 -15.46 -8.18 -19.01
N GLN A 140 -15.87 -6.97 -19.38
CA GLN A 140 -17.02 -6.69 -20.24
C GLN A 140 -16.61 -6.31 -21.68
N ALA A 141 -15.31 -6.22 -21.94
CA ALA A 141 -14.71 -5.90 -23.24
C ALA A 141 -14.15 -7.16 -23.89
#